data_AF-A0AA50LVI8-F1
#
_entry.id   AF-A0AA50LVI8-F1
#
_cell.length_a   1.000
_cell.length_b   1.000
_cell.length_c   1.000
_cell.angle_alpha   90.00
_cell.angle_beta   90.00
_cell.angle_gamma   90.00
#
_symmetry.space_group_name_H-M   'P 1'
#
loop_
_entity.id
_entity.type
_entity.pdbx_description
1 polymer ?
#
loop_
_entity_poly.entity_id
_entity_poly.type
_entity_poly.pdbx_seq_one_letter_code
_entity_poly.pdbx_strand_id
1 'polypeptide(L)' 'CGHCKRLKPEYAVAAGVLKNDDSPVALAKVDCTEGGKASCEQYSVSGYPTLKIFRKGELSQEYNGPRE' A
#
# COMPACT_ATOMS: atom_id res chain seq x y z
N CYS A 1 -6.83 -3.85 -13.41
CA CYS A 1 -6.41 -2.53 -12.89
C CYS A 1 -5.14 -2.05 -13.59
N GLY A 2 -5.23 -1.09 -14.52
CA GLY A 2 -4.06 -0.52 -15.20
C GLY A 2 -3.16 0.31 -14.26
N HIS A 3 -3.78 1.11 -13.37
CA HIS A 3 -3.08 1.91 -12.37
C HIS A 3 -2.21 1.07 -11.41
N CYS A 4 -2.70 -0.11 -11.01
CA CYS A 4 -1.96 -1.02 -10.14
C CYS A 4 -0.71 -1.60 -10.83
N LYS A 5 -0.78 -1.84 -12.15
CA LYS A 5 0.37 -2.31 -12.93
C LYS A 5 1.43 -1.22 -13.08
N ARG A 6 1.01 0.05 -13.24
CA ARG A 6 1.90 1.22 -13.29
C ARG A 6 2.61 1.49 -11.96
N LEU A 7 1.89 1.35 -10.84
CA LEU A 7 2.45 1.58 -9.50
C LEU A 7 3.42 0.47 -9.03
N LYS A 8 3.24 -0.77 -9.49
CA LYS A 8 4.07 -1.91 -9.07
C LYS A 8 5.60 -1.67 -9.08
N PRO A 9 6.22 -1.19 -10.17
CA PRO A 9 7.67 -0.96 -10.22
C PRO A 9 8.10 0.09 -9.19
N GLU A 10 7.45 1.26 -9.17
CA GLU A 10 7.77 2.33 -8.22
C GLU A 10 7.58 1.91 -6.77
N TYR A 11 6.54 1.13 -6.48
CA TYR A 11 6.29 0.59 -5.15
C TYR A 11 7.38 -0.38 -4.69
N ALA A 12 7.96 -1.15 -5.61
CA ALA A 12 9.08 -2.05 -5.31
C ALA A 12 10.39 -1.28 -5.08
N VAL A 13 10.65 -0.22 -5.86
CA VAL A 13 11.79 0.68 -5.64
C VAL A 13 11.66 1.36 -4.27
N ALA A 14 10.49 1.94 -3.97
CA ALA A 14 10.21 2.56 -2.68
C ALA A 14 10.41 1.58 -1.51
N ALA A 15 9.98 0.32 -1.65
CA ALA A 15 10.21 -0.71 -0.64
C ALA A 15 11.70 -1.00 -0.43
N GLY A 16 12.50 -0.99 -1.50
CA GLY A 16 13.96 -1.13 -1.42
C GLY A 16 14.63 0.02 -0.68
N VAL A 17 14.22 1.27 -0.96
CA VAL A 17 14.75 2.46 -0.28
C VAL A 17 14.36 2.46 1.20
N LEU A 18 13.07 2.27 1.50
CA LEU A 18 12.53 2.34 2.86
C LEU A 18 12.98 1.20 3.77
N LYS A 19 13.44 0.08 3.20
CA LYS A 19 14.05 -1.01 3.96
C LYS A 19 15.46 -0.65 4.48
N ASN A 20 16.18 0.23 3.78
CA ASN A 20 17.55 0.63 4.11
C ASN A 20 17.63 1.96 4.86
N ASP A 21 16.48 2.54 5.24
CA ASP A 21 16.40 3.78 6.00
C ASP A 21 16.59 3.54 7.51
N ASP A 22 17.01 4.56 8.27
CA ASP A 22 17.22 4.50 9.72
C ASP A 22 15.97 4.06 10.50
N SER A 23 14.77 4.37 9.96
CA SER A 23 13.50 3.83 10.45
C SER A 23 12.87 2.94 9.39
N PRO A 24 13.07 1.61 9.46
CA PRO A 24 12.62 0.72 8.40
C PRO A 24 11.09 0.72 8.31
N VAL A 25 10.58 1.11 7.14
CA VAL A 25 9.15 1.07 6.84
C VAL A 25 8.87 -0.11 5.92
N ALA A 26 8.06 -1.06 6.39
CA ALA A 26 7.63 -2.19 5.59
C ALA A 26 6.49 -1.77 4.66
N LEU A 27 6.64 -2.08 3.37
CA LEU A 27 5.59 -1.94 2.37
C LEU A 27 4.97 -3.31 2.12
N ALA A 28 3.65 -3.38 2.18
CA ALA A 28 2.89 -4.62 2.00
C ALA A 28 1.84 -4.44 0.91
N LYS A 29 1.63 -5.50 0.12
CA LYS A 29 0.51 -5.58 -0.82
C LYS A 29 -0.58 -6.49 -0.23
N VAL A 30 -1.83 -6.10 -0.41
CA VAL A 30 -3.00 -6.93 -0.09
C VAL A 30 -3.79 -7.12 -1.38
N ASP A 31 -4.06 -8.37 -1.74
CA ASP A 31 -4.90 -8.67 -2.90
C ASP A 31 -6.37 -8.74 -2.46
N CYS A 32 -7.11 -7.69 -2.76
CA CYS A 32 -8.52 -7.57 -2.42
C CYS A 32 -9.44 -8.45 -3.27
N THR A 33 -8.93 -9.10 -4.32
CA THR A 33 -9.71 -10.00 -5.19
C THR A 33 -9.63 -11.46 -4.75
N GLU A 34 -8.62 -11.81 -3.95
CA GLU A 34 -8.42 -13.16 -3.42
C GLU A 34 -8.58 -13.15 -1.88
N GLY A 35 -7.56 -13.60 -1.14
CA GLY A 35 -7.62 -13.76 0.32
C GLY A 35 -7.67 -12.46 1.13
N GLY A 36 -7.47 -11.30 0.51
CA GLY A 36 -7.47 -9.99 1.19
C GLY A 36 -8.81 -9.28 1.23
N LYS A 37 -9.88 -9.85 0.66
CA LYS A 37 -11.18 -9.18 0.51
C LYS A 37 -11.72 -8.62 1.84
N ALA A 38 -11.73 -9.45 2.90
CA ALA A 38 -12.21 -9.04 4.22
C ALA A 38 -11.42 -7.85 4.80
N SER A 39 -10.09 -7.83 4.63
CA SER A 39 -9.26 -6.69 5.05
C SER A 39 -9.59 -5.44 4.23
N CYS A 40 -9.79 -5.58 2.93
CA CYS A 40 -10.12 -4.46 2.06
C CYS A 40 -11.51 -3.87 2.38
N GLU A 41 -12.50 -4.71 2.73
CA GLU A 41 -13.80 -4.27 3.23
C GLU A 41 -13.68 -3.59 4.60
N GLN A 42 -12.92 -4.17 5.54
CA GLN A 42 -12.69 -3.60 6.88
C GLN A 42 -12.06 -2.20 6.82
N TYR A 43 -11.16 -1.96 5.86
CA TYR A 43 -10.52 -0.66 5.68
C TYR A 43 -11.20 0.21 4.60
N SER A 44 -12.41 -0.13 4.17
CA SER A 44 -13.20 0.62 3.19
C SER A 44 -12.44 0.94 1.90
N VAL A 45 -11.78 -0.06 1.32
CA VAL A 45 -11.08 0.06 0.03
C VAL A 45 -12.09 -0.07 -1.10
N SER A 46 -12.51 1.05 -1.67
CA SER A 46 -13.51 1.11 -2.77
C SER A 46 -12.90 1.23 -4.16
N GLY A 47 -11.58 1.38 -4.28
CA GLY A 47 -10.89 1.58 -5.55
C GLY A 47 -9.45 1.07 -5.52
N TYR A 48 -8.84 0.90 -6.70
CA TYR A 48 -7.48 0.37 -6.81
C TYR A 48 -6.59 1.23 -7.73
N PRO A 49 -5.32 1.47 -7.36
CA PRO A 49 -4.69 1.16 -6.07
C PRO A 49 -5.12 2.15 -4.98
N THR A 50 -5.31 1.65 -3.75
CA THR A 50 -5.45 2.47 -2.54
C THR A 50 -4.28 2.19 -1.62
N LEU A 51 -3.65 3.25 -1.12
CA LEU A 51 -2.48 3.18 -0.26
C LEU A 51 -2.88 3.68 1.13
N LYS A 52 -2.69 2.84 2.15
CA LYS A 52 -2.98 3.16 3.54
C LYS A 52 -1.73 3.01 4.39
N ILE A 53 -1.49 4.00 5.23
CA ILE A 53 -0.33 4.09 6.11
C ILE A 53 -0.76 3.60 7.49
N PHE A 54 -0.05 2.60 8.00
CA PHE A 54 -0.23 2.09 9.34
C PHE A 54 0.92 2.53 10.23
N ARG A 55 0.62 3.00 11.43
CA ARG A 55 1.61 3.36 12.45
C ARG A 55 1.25 2.64 13.73
N LYS A 56 2.21 1.92 14.32
CA LYS A 56 2.01 1.13 15.55
C LYS A 56 0.83 0.13 15.47
N GLY A 57 0.57 -0.42 14.27
CA GLY A 57 -0.51 -1.38 14.03
C GLY A 57 -1.89 -0.75 13.77
N GLU A 58 -2.01 0.57 13.87
CA GLU A 58 -3.27 1.28 13.63
C GLU A 58 -3.25 2.02 12.30
N LEU A 59 -4.41 2.10 11.64
CA LEU A 59 -4.57 2.88 10.42
C LEU A 59 -4.37 4.36 10.78
N SER A 60 -3.29 4.94 10.28
CA SER A 60 -2.93 6.33 10.57
C SER A 60 -3.49 7.29 9.53
N GLN A 61 -3.31 7.00 8.24
CA GLN A 61 -3.74 7.89 7.17
C GLN A 61 -3.86 7.16 5.83
N GLU A 62 -4.70 7.68 4.93
CA GLU A 62 -4.67 7.33 3.52
C GLU A 62 -3.67 8.19 2.75
N TYR A 63 -2.92 7.56 1.83
CA TYR A 63 -1.96 8.24 0.99
C TYR A 63 -2.62 8.71 -0.32
N ASN A 64 -2.78 10.03 -0.41
CA ASN A 64 -3.34 10.75 -1.55
C ASN A 64 -2.27 11.50 -2.36
N GLY A 65 -0.99 11.19 -2.13
CA GLY A 65 0.13 11.81 -2.84
C GLY A 65 0.37 11.21 -4.24
N PRO A 66 1.41 11.69 -4.94
CA PRO A 66 1.80 11.20 -6.26
C PRO A 66 2.16 9.70 -6.22
N ARG A 67 1.83 8.99 -7.30
CA ARG A 67 1.97 7.53 -7.43
C ARG A 67 2.84 7.14 -8.63
N GLU A 68 3.71 8.07 -9.01
CA GLU A 68 4.58 8.04 -10.19
C GLU A 68 6.03 8.24 -9.75
#